data_AF-A0A1R3RX90-F1
#
_entry.id   AF-A0A1R3RX90-F1
#
_cell.length_a   1.000
_cell.length_b   1.000
_cell.length_c   1.000
_cell.angle_alpha   90.00
_cell.angle_beta   90.00
_cell.angle_gamma   90.00
#
_symmetry.space_group_name_H-M   'P 1'
#
loop_
_entity.id
_entity.type
_entity.pdbx_description
1 polymer ?
#
loop_
_entity_poly.entity_id
_entity_poly.type
_entity_poly.pdbx_seq_one_letter_code
_entity_poly.pdbx_strand_id
1 'polypeptide(L)'
;MPPPRRKKPLSLRIRQWIHRLRTWRSPLNLRGSLTRLRAFEKHPLWALLRLFVPFPSWKFPVSDTVPAVEMIGNEELLLLRHDNMIDLESIPIWRVRDTPLRCVYRMYEAMASGVYEVLGTETEYFWYQKGWSLQSISDPRDEDPVRYAMIACLVEELVVAFNWRLSLGMRRNRKHIIRKTEDDPWPPYTPLVGPTWTDSVPALAVGDLDGLPERYISEGGKLVLEEGGLNKIFARRNMITNVGWLYTI
;
A
#
# COMPACT_ATOMS: atom_id res chain seq x y z
N MET A 1 15.28 -60.54 -4.38
CA MET A 1 15.31 -59.70 -5.60
C MET A 1 14.09 -58.79 -5.60
N PRO A 2 14.25 -57.46 -5.76
CA PRO A 2 13.12 -56.56 -5.87
C PRO A 2 12.39 -56.78 -7.21
N PRO A 3 11.04 -56.71 -7.25
CA PRO A 3 10.30 -56.93 -8.49
C PRO A 3 10.60 -55.84 -9.53
N PRO A 4 10.61 -56.19 -10.84
CA PRO A 4 10.88 -55.22 -11.89
C PRO A 4 9.80 -54.13 -11.88
N ARG A 5 10.23 -52.86 -11.78
CA ARG A 5 9.34 -51.69 -11.86
C ARG A 5 8.60 -51.72 -13.21
N ARG A 6 7.34 -52.15 -13.21
CA ARG A 6 6.45 -52.04 -14.38
C ARG A 6 6.43 -50.59 -14.87
N LYS A 7 6.91 -50.36 -16.09
CA LYS A 7 6.86 -49.04 -16.72
C LYS A 7 5.38 -48.67 -16.89
N LYS A 8 4.95 -47.59 -16.21
CA LYS A 8 3.58 -47.05 -16.35
C LYS A 8 3.24 -46.88 -17.85
N PRO A 9 2.04 -47.28 -18.30
CA PRO A 9 1.62 -47.10 -19.69
C PRO A 9 1.62 -45.61 -20.06
N LEU A 10 1.87 -45.34 -21.35
CA LEU A 10 2.04 -43.99 -21.89
C LEU A 10 0.84 -43.08 -21.56
N SER A 11 -0.38 -43.62 -21.60
CA SER A 11 -1.63 -42.92 -21.26
C SER A 11 -1.67 -42.44 -19.80
N LEU A 12 -1.21 -43.25 -18.84
CA LEU A 12 -1.11 -42.84 -17.43
C LEU A 12 0.00 -41.83 -17.20
N ARG A 13 1.10 -41.90 -17.97
CA ARG A 13 2.17 -40.88 -17.93
C ARG A 13 1.66 -39.53 -18.46
N ILE A 14 0.93 -39.54 -19.58
CA ILE A 14 0.30 -38.34 -20.14
C ILE A 14 -0.73 -37.78 -19.17
N ARG A 15 -1.62 -38.62 -18.59
CA ARG A 15 -2.56 -38.15 -17.56
C ARG A 15 -1.87 -37.59 -16.33
N GLN A 16 -0.79 -38.20 -15.84
CA GLN A 16 0.00 -37.67 -14.72
C GLN A 16 0.70 -36.37 -15.09
N TRP A 17 1.16 -36.22 -16.34
CA TRP A 17 1.77 -34.99 -16.83
C TRP A 17 0.75 -33.86 -16.99
N ILE A 18 -0.40 -34.12 -17.58
CA ILE A 18 -1.54 -33.19 -17.65
C ILE A 18 -2.02 -32.82 -16.25
N HIS A 19 -2.13 -33.79 -15.34
CA HIS A 19 -2.48 -33.53 -13.95
C HIS A 19 -1.43 -32.66 -13.28
N ARG A 20 -0.13 -32.96 -13.44
CA ARG A 20 0.97 -32.13 -12.91
C ARG A 20 0.95 -30.71 -13.47
N LEU A 21 0.68 -30.52 -14.76
CA LEU A 21 0.51 -29.21 -15.38
C LEU A 21 -0.76 -28.49 -14.89
N ARG A 22 -1.82 -29.24 -14.58
CA ARG A 22 -3.05 -28.69 -14.01
C ARG A 22 -2.86 -28.28 -12.55
N THR A 23 -2.10 -29.06 -11.77
CA THR A 23 -1.81 -28.81 -10.35
C THR A 23 -0.55 -27.97 -10.11
N TRP A 24 0.22 -27.66 -11.16
CA TRP A 24 1.36 -26.76 -11.08
C TRP A 24 0.87 -25.37 -10.72
N ARG A 25 1.03 -24.99 -9.46
CA ARG A 25 0.86 -23.64 -8.97
C ARG A 25 2.21 -22.93 -9.11
N SER A 26 2.37 -22.15 -10.17
CA SER A 26 3.54 -21.26 -10.24
C SER A 26 3.39 -20.16 -9.18
N PRO A 27 4.50 -19.64 -8.61
CA PRO A 27 4.44 -18.53 -7.65
C PRO A 27 3.79 -17.27 -8.25
N LEU A 28 3.77 -17.16 -9.58
CA LEU A 28 3.13 -16.07 -10.32
C LEU A 28 1.59 -16.19 -10.41
N ASN A 29 1.03 -17.35 -10.04
CA ASN A 29 -0.40 -17.64 -10.05
C ASN A 29 -1.14 -17.15 -11.32
N LEU A 30 -0.56 -17.36 -12.51
CA LEU A 30 -1.02 -16.76 -13.77
C LEU A 30 -2.50 -17.00 -14.08
N ARG A 31 -3.03 -18.17 -13.72
CA ARG A 31 -4.46 -18.47 -13.88
C ARG A 31 -5.32 -17.60 -12.97
N GLY A 32 -4.93 -17.47 -11.69
CA GLY A 32 -5.59 -16.56 -10.76
C GLY A 32 -5.50 -15.11 -11.20
N SER A 33 -4.34 -14.68 -11.69
CA SER A 33 -4.14 -13.35 -12.26
C SER A 33 -5.06 -13.09 -13.45
N LEU A 34 -5.20 -14.06 -14.36
CA LEU A 34 -6.10 -13.96 -15.50
C LEU A 34 -7.57 -13.93 -15.09
N THR A 35 -7.96 -14.69 -14.05
CA THR A 35 -9.33 -14.66 -13.51
C THR A 35 -9.67 -13.27 -12.95
N ARG A 36 -8.75 -12.64 -12.21
CA ARG A 36 -8.95 -11.29 -11.68
C ARG A 36 -9.03 -10.25 -12.79
N LEU A 37 -8.09 -10.28 -13.74
CA LEU A 37 -8.09 -9.36 -14.88
C LEU A 37 -9.39 -9.45 -15.69
N ARG A 38 -10.02 -10.62 -15.82
CA ARG A 38 -11.31 -10.76 -16.52
C ARG A 38 -12.46 -9.95 -15.90
N ALA A 39 -12.35 -9.57 -14.62
CA ALA A 39 -13.41 -8.81 -13.96
C ALA A 39 -13.50 -7.37 -14.49
N PHE A 40 -12.38 -6.77 -14.90
CA PHE A 40 -12.31 -5.35 -15.26
C PHE A 40 -11.58 -5.04 -16.58
N GLU A 41 -10.80 -5.97 -17.13
CA GLU A 41 -10.12 -5.79 -18.41
C GLU A 41 -10.89 -6.42 -19.56
N LYS A 42 -11.16 -5.63 -20.61
CA LYS A 42 -11.73 -6.11 -21.88
C LYS A 42 -10.84 -7.17 -22.55
N HIS A 43 -9.52 -7.06 -22.37
CA HIS A 43 -8.52 -7.92 -23.00
C HIS A 43 -7.53 -8.48 -21.95
N PRO A 44 -7.97 -9.42 -21.11
CA PRO A 44 -7.25 -9.83 -19.89
C PRO A 44 -5.94 -10.55 -20.19
N LEU A 45 -5.83 -11.26 -21.33
CA LEU A 45 -4.57 -11.86 -21.77
C LEU A 45 -3.53 -10.80 -22.14
N TRP A 46 -3.94 -9.74 -22.84
CA TRP A 46 -3.06 -8.63 -23.21
C TRP A 46 -2.65 -7.81 -21.98
N ALA A 47 -3.59 -7.56 -21.06
CA ALA A 47 -3.30 -6.93 -19.78
C ALA A 47 -2.25 -7.74 -18.99
N LEU A 48 -2.42 -9.06 -18.91
CA LEU A 48 -1.44 -9.93 -18.24
C LEU A 48 -0.06 -9.86 -18.90
N LEU A 49 0.01 -9.91 -20.24
CA LEU A 49 1.28 -9.80 -20.97
C LEU A 49 1.96 -8.44 -20.71
N ARG A 50 1.20 -7.34 -20.66
CA ARG A 50 1.72 -6.00 -20.35
C ARG A 50 2.38 -5.93 -18.97
N LEU A 51 1.90 -6.68 -17.97
CA LEU A 51 2.53 -6.72 -16.65
C LEU A 51 3.97 -7.29 -16.68
N PHE A 52 4.36 -8.02 -17.72
CA PHE A 52 5.73 -8.51 -17.91
C PHE A 52 6.61 -7.57 -18.73
N VAL A 53 6.06 -6.52 -19.35
CA VAL A 53 6.81 -5.58 -20.18
C VAL A 53 7.58 -4.61 -19.28
N PRO A 54 8.93 -4.60 -19.29
CA PRO A 54 9.73 -3.85 -18.33
C PRO A 54 9.87 -2.34 -18.65
N PHE A 55 9.10 -1.80 -19.59
CA PHE A 55 9.22 -0.42 -20.07
C PHE A 55 8.22 0.52 -19.37
N PRO A 56 8.58 1.77 -19.02
CA PRO A 56 9.91 2.38 -19.14
C PRO A 56 10.88 1.91 -18.03
N SER A 57 10.36 1.33 -16.95
CA SER A 57 11.16 0.67 -15.91
C SER A 57 10.44 -0.55 -15.35
N TRP A 58 11.19 -1.46 -14.71
CA TRP A 58 10.60 -2.66 -14.09
C TRP A 58 9.62 -2.29 -12.97
N LYS A 59 9.93 -1.26 -12.18
CA LYS A 59 9.03 -0.77 -11.15
C LYS A 59 8.03 0.19 -11.75
N PHE A 60 6.79 0.15 -11.30
CA PHE A 60 5.82 1.11 -11.78
C PHE A 60 6.16 2.51 -11.25
N PRO A 61 6.11 3.55 -12.11
CA PRO A 61 6.24 4.93 -11.66
C PRO A 61 5.03 5.31 -10.80
N VAL A 62 5.12 6.41 -10.06
CA VAL A 62 3.94 7.02 -9.44
C VAL A 62 2.91 7.29 -10.54
N SER A 63 1.66 6.91 -10.30
CA SER A 63 0.55 7.15 -11.24
C SER A 63 0.32 8.64 -11.41
N ASP A 64 -0.42 9.03 -12.45
CA ASP A 64 -0.82 10.42 -12.68
C ASP A 64 -1.41 11.00 -11.38
N THR A 65 -0.68 11.95 -10.82
CA THR A 65 -0.95 12.52 -9.49
C THR A 65 -2.08 13.52 -9.59
N VAL A 66 -3.14 13.32 -8.81
CA VAL A 66 -4.27 14.26 -8.74
C VAL A 66 -3.92 15.42 -7.80
N PRO A 67 -4.07 16.69 -8.25
CA PRO A 67 -3.89 17.86 -7.38
C PRO A 67 -4.70 17.75 -6.09
N ALA A 68 -4.16 18.22 -4.97
CA ALA A 68 -4.84 18.20 -3.68
C ALA A 68 -6.20 18.91 -3.73
N VAL A 69 -6.28 19.99 -4.49
CA VAL A 69 -7.54 20.74 -4.71
C VAL A 69 -8.65 19.91 -5.35
N GLU A 70 -8.31 18.91 -6.17
CA GLU A 70 -9.31 18.04 -6.81
C GLU A 70 -9.64 16.82 -5.94
N MET A 71 -8.68 16.34 -5.15
CA MET A 71 -8.82 15.12 -4.33
C MET A 71 -9.49 15.39 -2.98
N ILE A 72 -9.26 16.56 -2.38
CA ILE A 72 -9.74 16.86 -1.02
C ILE A 72 -11.27 16.81 -0.95
N GLY A 73 -11.78 15.87 -0.15
CA GLY A 73 -13.20 15.63 0.02
C GLY A 73 -13.92 15.02 -1.19
N ASN A 74 -13.18 14.47 -2.15
CA ASN A 74 -13.75 13.91 -3.37
C ASN A 74 -13.76 12.37 -3.31
N GLU A 75 -14.76 11.84 -2.60
CA GLU A 75 -14.93 10.40 -2.40
C GLU A 75 -15.16 9.66 -3.73
N GLU A 76 -15.96 10.22 -4.64
CA GLU A 76 -16.27 9.60 -5.94
C GLU A 76 -15.00 9.41 -6.78
N LEU A 77 -14.13 10.43 -6.82
CA LEU A 77 -12.86 10.35 -7.52
C LEU A 77 -11.94 9.28 -6.92
N LEU A 78 -11.90 9.15 -5.60
CA LEU A 78 -11.15 8.08 -4.96
C LEU A 78 -11.67 6.72 -5.40
N LEU A 79 -12.99 6.50 -5.28
CA LEU A 79 -13.62 5.21 -5.59
C LEU A 79 -13.36 4.82 -7.04
N LEU A 80 -13.47 5.77 -7.99
CA LEU A 80 -13.15 5.53 -9.40
C LEU A 80 -11.70 5.08 -9.60
N ARG A 81 -10.75 5.70 -8.88
CA ARG A 81 -9.32 5.38 -8.99
C ARG A 81 -8.93 4.08 -8.30
N HIS A 82 -9.66 3.69 -7.25
CA HIS A 82 -9.37 2.52 -6.43
C HIS A 82 -10.25 1.30 -6.73
N ASP A 83 -11.25 1.42 -7.61
CA ASP A 83 -12.24 0.39 -7.96
C ASP A 83 -11.63 -1.01 -8.18
N ASN A 84 -10.47 -1.07 -8.85
CA ASN A 84 -9.81 -2.32 -9.22
C ASN A 84 -8.53 -2.62 -8.40
N MET A 85 -8.23 -1.81 -7.38
CA MET A 85 -6.96 -1.88 -6.66
C MET A 85 -6.80 -3.20 -5.91
N ILE A 86 -7.84 -3.67 -5.21
CA ILE A 86 -7.82 -4.94 -4.46
C ILE A 86 -7.48 -6.13 -5.38
N ASP A 87 -8.01 -6.13 -6.60
CA ASP A 87 -7.72 -7.15 -7.59
C ASP A 87 -6.29 -7.06 -8.11
N LEU A 88 -5.80 -5.85 -8.40
CA LEU A 88 -4.41 -5.60 -8.82
C LEU A 88 -3.40 -6.01 -7.74
N GLU A 89 -3.65 -5.63 -6.49
CA GLU A 89 -2.84 -5.99 -5.32
C GLU A 89 -2.84 -7.49 -5.04
N SER A 90 -3.81 -8.23 -5.58
CA SER A 90 -3.85 -9.68 -5.49
C SER A 90 -3.11 -10.39 -6.63
N ILE A 91 -2.65 -9.66 -7.66
CA ILE A 91 -1.90 -10.20 -8.81
C ILE A 91 -0.39 -10.21 -8.47
N PRO A 92 0.27 -11.38 -8.36
CA PRO A 92 1.67 -11.45 -7.89
C PRO A 92 2.67 -10.64 -8.71
N ILE A 93 2.54 -10.66 -10.05
CA ILE A 93 3.46 -9.91 -10.92
C ILE A 93 3.27 -8.40 -10.78
N TRP A 94 2.03 -7.93 -10.58
CA TRP A 94 1.74 -6.51 -10.36
C TRP A 94 2.36 -6.04 -9.04
N ARG A 95 2.14 -6.78 -7.95
CA ARG A 95 2.72 -6.48 -6.63
C ARG A 95 4.24 -6.39 -6.64
N VAL A 96 4.91 -7.31 -7.34
CA VAL A 96 6.38 -7.32 -7.45
C VAL A 96 6.90 -6.06 -8.15
N ARG A 97 6.07 -5.42 -8.98
CA ARG A 97 6.40 -4.19 -9.70
C ARG A 97 5.93 -2.93 -8.99
N ASP A 98 4.98 -3.05 -8.07
CA ASP A 98 4.55 -1.94 -7.22
C ASP A 98 5.70 -1.45 -6.31
N THR A 99 5.52 -0.25 -5.76
CA THR A 99 6.53 0.46 -4.96
C THR A 99 5.94 1.03 -3.67
N PRO A 100 6.75 1.16 -2.60
CA PRO A 100 6.29 1.78 -1.37
C PRO A 100 5.81 3.22 -1.60
N LEU A 101 6.46 3.97 -2.49
CA LEU A 101 6.04 5.33 -2.83
C LEU A 101 4.62 5.36 -3.44
N ARG A 102 4.33 4.51 -4.44
CA ARG A 102 2.98 4.41 -5.03
C ARG A 102 1.91 4.09 -3.99
N CYS A 103 2.20 3.20 -3.05
CA CYS A 103 1.28 2.87 -1.97
C CYS A 103 1.02 4.07 -1.06
N VAL A 104 2.05 4.86 -0.72
CA VAL A 104 1.87 6.10 0.05
C VAL A 104 1.04 7.14 -0.71
N TYR A 105 1.18 7.25 -2.04
CA TYR A 105 0.30 8.11 -2.84
C TYR A 105 -1.17 7.64 -2.76
N ARG A 106 -1.45 6.33 -2.81
CA ARG A 106 -2.82 5.81 -2.61
C ARG A 106 -3.36 6.10 -1.21
N MET A 107 -2.51 6.00 -0.18
CA MET A 107 -2.86 6.43 1.19
C MET A 107 -3.17 7.93 1.27
N TYR A 108 -2.41 8.77 0.55
CA TYR A 108 -2.70 10.20 0.43
C TYR A 108 -4.07 10.42 -0.20
N GLU A 109 -4.37 9.77 -1.33
CA GLU A 109 -5.66 9.91 -1.99
C GLU A 109 -6.79 9.53 -1.03
N ALA A 110 -6.67 8.41 -0.33
CA ALA A 110 -7.65 7.95 0.66
C ALA A 110 -7.85 8.95 1.82
N MET A 111 -6.75 9.49 2.34
CA MET A 111 -6.79 10.45 3.44
C MET A 111 -7.36 11.80 3.01
N ALA A 112 -7.00 12.27 1.81
CA ALA A 112 -7.47 13.54 1.27
C ALA A 112 -8.96 13.47 0.92
N SER A 113 -9.44 12.36 0.35
CA SER A 113 -10.86 12.22 -0.02
C SER A 113 -11.78 12.00 1.20
N GLY A 114 -11.23 11.59 2.34
CA GLY A 114 -12.00 11.26 3.56
C GLY A 114 -12.50 9.80 3.63
N VAL A 115 -12.07 8.92 2.72
CA VAL A 115 -12.48 7.49 2.70
C VAL A 115 -11.38 6.65 3.36
N TYR A 116 -11.42 6.61 4.69
CA TYR A 116 -10.33 6.06 5.48
C TYR A 116 -10.25 4.52 5.49
N GLU A 117 -11.27 3.80 5.01
CA GLU A 117 -11.23 2.34 4.87
C GLU A 117 -10.14 1.90 3.89
N VAL A 118 -9.94 2.68 2.83
CA VAL A 118 -8.87 2.47 1.84
C VAL A 118 -7.50 2.69 2.48
N LEU A 119 -7.38 3.68 3.37
CA LEU A 119 -6.14 3.96 4.11
C LEU A 119 -5.69 2.75 4.95
N GLY A 120 -6.63 2.11 5.65
CA GLY A 120 -6.34 0.89 6.42
C GLY A 120 -5.90 -0.28 5.53
N THR A 121 -6.57 -0.46 4.40
CA THR A 121 -6.25 -1.52 3.42
C THR A 121 -4.85 -1.34 2.83
N GLU A 122 -4.51 -0.13 2.40
CA GLU A 122 -3.19 0.21 1.87
C GLU A 122 -2.10 0.04 2.95
N THR A 123 -2.41 0.34 4.21
CA THR A 123 -1.47 0.17 5.32
C THR A 123 -1.15 -1.29 5.57
N GLU A 124 -2.16 -2.17 5.56
CA GLU A 124 -1.93 -3.60 5.61
C GLU A 124 -1.15 -4.12 4.40
N TYR A 125 -1.51 -3.64 3.20
CA TYR A 125 -0.83 -4.02 1.98
C TYR A 125 0.66 -3.67 2.06
N PHE A 126 1.01 -2.44 2.45
CA PHE A 126 2.40 -2.02 2.67
C PHE A 126 3.09 -2.92 3.68
N TRP A 127 2.48 -3.14 4.84
CA TRP A 127 3.03 -3.92 5.95
C TRP A 127 3.46 -5.33 5.49
N TYR A 128 2.65 -5.99 4.67
CA TYR A 128 2.96 -7.34 4.18
C TYR A 128 3.84 -7.39 2.92
N GLN A 129 4.24 -6.26 2.33
CA GLN A 129 5.18 -6.28 1.21
C GLN A 129 6.59 -6.64 1.66
N LYS A 130 7.11 -7.73 1.08
CA LYS A 130 8.47 -8.19 1.35
C LYS A 130 9.48 -7.26 0.67
N GLY A 131 10.44 -6.76 1.45
CA GLY A 131 11.53 -5.93 0.95
C GLY A 131 11.20 -4.44 0.83
N TRP A 132 9.99 -4.02 1.21
CA TRP A 132 9.67 -2.59 1.33
C TRP A 132 10.16 -2.06 2.67
N SER A 133 10.94 -0.98 2.63
CA SER A 133 11.42 -0.25 3.81
C SER A 133 10.89 1.18 3.77
N LEU A 134 10.49 1.70 4.94
CA LEU A 134 10.10 3.11 5.08
C LEU A 134 11.30 4.03 4.84
N GLN A 135 12.47 3.67 5.41
CA GLN A 135 13.71 4.41 5.24
C GLN A 135 14.17 4.54 3.77
N SER A 136 13.82 3.58 2.91
CA SER A 136 14.23 3.58 1.51
C SER A 136 13.26 4.29 0.57
N ILE A 137 12.21 4.93 1.10
CA ILE A 137 11.29 5.73 0.28
C ILE A 137 12.04 6.99 -0.14
N SER A 138 12.33 7.09 -1.44
CA SER A 138 12.95 8.27 -2.03
C SER A 138 12.03 9.48 -1.91
N ASP A 139 12.65 10.65 -1.73
CA ASP A 139 11.97 11.95 -1.78
C ASP A 139 11.31 12.15 -3.17
N PRO A 140 9.97 12.28 -3.24
CA PRO A 140 9.28 12.52 -4.50
C PRO A 140 9.48 13.95 -5.03
N ARG A 141 9.87 14.92 -4.19
CA ARG A 141 9.92 16.36 -4.51
C ARG A 141 8.65 16.83 -5.21
N ASP A 142 7.52 16.49 -4.60
CA ASP A 142 6.21 16.75 -5.18
C ASP A 142 5.94 18.25 -5.29
N GLU A 143 5.47 18.68 -6.45
CA GLU A 143 5.23 20.10 -6.78
C GLU A 143 4.00 20.67 -6.06
N ASP A 144 3.06 19.81 -5.66
CA ASP A 144 1.87 20.21 -4.90
C ASP A 144 2.23 20.23 -3.40
N PRO A 145 2.26 21.40 -2.75
CA PRO A 145 2.73 21.53 -1.37
C PRO A 145 1.83 20.77 -0.38
N VAL A 146 0.51 20.74 -0.61
CA VAL A 146 -0.45 20.05 0.24
C VAL A 146 -0.25 18.55 0.15
N ARG A 147 -0.19 18.02 -1.07
CA ARG A 147 0.10 16.60 -1.30
C ARG A 147 1.45 16.20 -0.74
N TYR A 148 2.48 17.02 -0.93
CA TYR A 148 3.82 16.74 -0.44
C TYR A 148 3.87 16.66 1.09
N ALA A 149 3.23 17.62 1.78
CA ALA A 149 3.13 17.63 3.23
C ALA A 149 2.36 16.43 3.78
N MET A 150 1.26 16.03 3.13
CA MET A 150 0.49 14.84 3.51
C MET A 150 1.30 13.55 3.36
N ILE A 151 2.01 13.38 2.23
CA ILE A 151 2.89 12.22 2.01
C ILE A 151 3.98 12.16 3.06
N ALA A 152 4.62 13.29 3.39
CA ALA A 152 5.65 13.35 4.43
C ALA A 152 5.09 12.91 5.81
N CYS A 153 3.92 13.43 6.18
CA CYS A 153 3.25 13.06 7.43
C CYS A 153 2.84 11.58 7.45
N LEU A 154 2.31 11.04 6.35
CA LEU A 154 1.95 9.63 6.23
C LEU A 154 3.17 8.72 6.43
N VAL A 155 4.31 9.06 5.80
CA VAL A 155 5.54 8.27 5.96
C VAL A 155 6.04 8.31 7.40
N GLU A 156 6.03 9.47 8.05
CA GLU A 156 6.41 9.61 9.46
C GLU A 156 5.46 8.82 10.39
N GLU A 157 4.16 8.90 10.16
CA GLU A 157 3.16 8.20 10.98
C GLU A 157 3.18 6.69 10.77
N LEU A 158 3.46 6.20 9.55
CA LEU A 158 3.67 4.77 9.30
C LEU A 158 4.83 4.20 10.13
N VAL A 159 5.88 4.98 10.37
CA VAL A 159 6.99 4.55 11.25
C VAL A 159 6.47 4.30 12.67
N VAL A 160 5.65 5.22 13.20
CA VAL A 160 5.06 5.10 14.54
C VAL A 160 4.12 3.90 14.59
N ALA A 161 3.17 3.82 13.66
CA ALA A 161 2.18 2.73 13.59
C ALA A 161 2.85 1.36 13.45
N PHE A 162 3.88 1.23 12.62
CA PHE A 162 4.59 -0.04 12.44
C PHE A 162 5.46 -0.42 13.64
N ASN A 163 6.10 0.54 14.30
CA ASN A 163 6.82 0.27 15.54
C ASN A 163 5.87 -0.16 16.66
N TRP A 164 4.68 0.44 16.73
CA TRP A 164 3.62 -0.02 17.62
C TRP A 164 3.22 -1.48 17.31
N ARG A 165 2.94 -1.83 16.05
CA ARG A 165 2.67 -3.24 15.67
C ARG A 165 3.79 -4.19 16.07
N LEU A 166 5.05 -3.79 15.87
CA LEU A 166 6.21 -4.59 16.26
C LEU A 166 6.29 -4.80 17.77
N SER A 167 5.98 -3.76 18.56
CA SER A 167 5.92 -3.84 20.03
C SER A 167 4.83 -4.77 20.54
N LEU A 168 3.73 -4.90 19.80
CA LEU A 168 2.66 -5.88 20.10
C LEU A 168 3.03 -7.32 19.70
N GLY A 169 4.22 -7.54 19.12
CA GLY A 169 4.63 -8.86 18.65
C GLY A 169 4.22 -9.17 17.22
N MET A 170 3.58 -8.25 16.50
CA MET A 170 3.23 -8.51 15.11
C MET A 170 4.48 -8.55 14.24
N ARG A 171 4.48 -9.39 13.20
CA ARG A 171 5.62 -9.51 12.27
C ARG A 171 5.14 -9.46 10.82
N ARG A 172 5.89 -8.74 9.98
CA ARG A 172 5.61 -8.57 8.54
C ARG A 172 5.59 -9.88 7.75
N ASN A 173 6.22 -10.93 8.27
CA ASN A 173 6.22 -12.28 7.70
C ASN A 173 5.07 -13.17 8.22
N ARG A 174 4.11 -12.60 8.96
CA ARG A 174 2.98 -13.30 9.60
C ARG A 174 3.36 -14.29 10.70
N LYS A 175 4.62 -14.34 11.12
CA LYS A 175 5.09 -15.14 12.26
C LYS A 175 5.03 -14.30 13.53
N HIS A 176 3.82 -13.98 13.98
CA HIS A 176 3.57 -13.16 15.15
C HIS A 176 4.14 -13.81 16.43
N ILE A 177 4.59 -12.98 17.37
CA ILE A 177 4.99 -13.39 18.71
C ILE A 177 3.81 -13.10 19.63
N ILE A 178 3.08 -14.16 20.00
CA ILE A 178 1.89 -14.05 20.83
C ILE A 178 2.28 -14.24 22.29
N ARG A 179 1.95 -13.25 23.12
CA ARG A 179 2.03 -13.35 24.58
C ARG A 179 0.92 -14.29 25.05
N LYS A 180 1.26 -15.27 25.88
CA LYS A 180 0.31 -16.24 26.46
C LYS A 180 -0.30 -15.72 27.75
N THR A 181 0.45 -14.90 28.48
CA THR A 181 0.04 -14.29 29.74
C THR A 181 0.38 -12.81 29.77
N GLU A 182 -0.29 -12.04 30.63
CA GLU A 182 0.01 -10.61 30.84
C GLU A 182 1.37 -10.37 31.50
N ASP A 183 1.96 -11.41 32.10
CA ASP A 183 3.29 -11.36 32.72
C ASP A 183 4.43 -11.59 31.71
N ASP A 184 4.12 -12.10 30.51
CA ASP A 184 5.15 -12.33 29.48
C ASP A 184 5.77 -10.97 29.07
N PRO A 185 7.09 -10.86 28.90
CA PRO A 185 7.72 -9.61 28.48
C PRO A 185 7.23 -9.18 27.09
N TRP A 186 7.28 -7.87 26.83
CA TRP A 186 6.96 -7.35 25.50
C TRP A 186 7.92 -7.93 24.44
N PRO A 187 7.39 -8.34 23.27
CA PRO A 187 8.21 -8.94 22.22
C PRO A 187 9.35 -8.02 21.76
N PRO A 188 10.61 -8.50 21.74
CA PRO A 188 11.72 -7.69 21.28
C PRO A 188 11.59 -7.39 19.78
N TYR A 189 11.91 -6.16 19.38
CA TYR A 189 11.93 -5.75 17.99
C TYR A 189 13.01 -4.71 17.74
N THR A 190 13.48 -4.63 16.48
CA THR A 190 14.33 -3.54 16.01
C THR A 190 13.41 -2.43 15.51
N PRO A 191 13.49 -1.20 16.08
CA PRO A 191 12.69 -0.09 15.60
C PRO A 191 12.96 0.20 14.13
N LEU A 192 11.88 0.39 13.38
CA LEU A 192 11.92 0.95 12.04
C LEU A 192 12.21 2.43 12.13
N VAL A 193 12.92 2.93 11.13
CA VAL A 193 13.22 4.35 10.96
C VAL A 193 12.65 4.84 9.63
N GLY A 194 12.24 6.10 9.60
CA GLY A 194 11.77 6.78 8.39
C GLY A 194 12.93 7.32 7.54
N PRO A 195 12.63 7.82 6.34
CA PRO A 195 13.60 8.53 5.52
C PRO A 195 13.78 9.95 6.07
N THR A 196 14.99 10.51 5.96
CA THR A 196 15.32 11.83 6.54
C THR A 196 14.75 13.01 5.76
N TRP A 197 14.25 12.80 4.54
CA TRP A 197 13.73 13.90 3.72
C TRP A 197 12.42 14.47 4.28
N THR A 198 11.66 13.67 5.03
CA THR A 198 10.38 14.14 5.59
C THR A 198 10.60 15.30 6.54
N ASP A 199 11.67 15.26 7.33
CA ASP A 199 12.05 16.33 8.28
C ASP A 199 12.25 17.69 7.60
N SER A 200 12.62 17.69 6.33
CA SER A 200 12.86 18.91 5.54
C SER A 200 11.59 19.48 4.88
N VAL A 201 10.45 18.76 4.95
CA VAL A 201 9.20 19.22 4.34
C VAL A 201 8.53 20.27 5.22
N PRO A 202 8.33 21.50 4.71
CA PRO A 202 7.82 22.61 5.50
C PRO A 202 6.36 22.41 5.92
N ALA A 203 5.92 23.21 6.90
CA ALA A 203 4.52 23.35 7.21
C ALA A 203 3.79 24.14 6.12
N LEU A 204 2.50 23.84 5.91
CA LEU A 204 1.69 24.54 4.93
C LEU A 204 1.53 26.01 5.30
N ALA A 205 1.77 26.90 4.33
CA ALA A 205 1.42 28.30 4.39
C ALA A 205 -0.04 28.50 4.00
N VAL A 206 -0.62 29.65 4.37
CA VAL A 206 -2.02 29.96 4.04
C VAL A 206 -2.26 29.96 2.52
N GLY A 207 -1.32 30.47 1.73
CA GLY A 207 -1.41 30.47 0.26
C GLY A 207 -1.30 29.09 -0.39
N ASP A 208 -0.76 28.08 0.32
CA ASP A 208 -0.75 26.70 -0.19
C ASP A 208 -2.16 26.07 -0.16
N LEU A 209 -3.09 26.68 0.59
CA LEU A 209 -4.48 26.23 0.72
C LEU A 209 -5.43 26.94 -0.27
N ASP A 210 -4.90 27.81 -1.13
CA ASP A 210 -5.69 28.55 -2.10
C ASP A 210 -6.43 27.59 -3.06
N GLY A 211 -7.73 27.84 -3.24
CA GLY A 211 -8.59 27.02 -4.10
C GLY A 211 -9.19 25.78 -3.43
N LEU A 212 -8.74 25.41 -2.22
CA LEU A 212 -9.39 24.35 -1.46
C LEU A 212 -10.79 24.78 -0.99
N PRO A 213 -11.76 23.85 -0.85
CA PRO A 213 -13.08 24.18 -0.32
C PRO A 213 -12.98 24.71 1.12
N GLU A 214 -13.65 25.83 1.41
CA GLU A 214 -13.58 26.54 2.70
C GLU A 214 -13.84 25.64 3.92
N ARG A 215 -14.71 24.63 3.78
CA ARG A 215 -15.01 23.65 4.84
C ARG A 215 -13.80 22.86 5.35
N TYR A 216 -12.72 22.79 4.56
CA TYR A 216 -11.48 22.10 4.92
C TYR A 216 -10.41 23.08 5.44
N ILE A 217 -10.74 24.35 5.63
CA ILE A 217 -9.81 25.38 6.12
C ILE A 217 -10.34 25.90 7.45
N SER A 218 -9.53 25.77 8.51
CA SER A 218 -9.86 26.38 9.81
C SER A 218 -9.70 27.91 9.77
N GLU A 219 -10.33 28.64 10.68
CA GLU A 219 -10.10 30.10 10.87
C GLU A 219 -8.62 30.49 11.02
N GLY A 220 -7.77 29.59 11.53
CA GLY A 220 -6.32 29.81 11.67
C GLY A 220 -5.48 29.45 10.45
N GLY A 221 -6.07 29.21 9.27
CA GLY A 221 -5.35 28.85 8.05
C GLY A 221 -4.68 27.47 8.07
N LYS A 222 -5.29 26.52 8.77
CA LYS A 222 -4.86 25.11 8.82
C LYS A 222 -5.79 24.25 7.97
N LEU A 223 -5.22 23.21 7.36
CA LEU A 223 -5.98 22.19 6.64
C LEU A 223 -6.65 21.25 7.64
N VAL A 224 -7.97 21.17 7.61
CA VAL A 224 -8.78 20.29 8.47
C VAL A 224 -9.22 19.10 7.63
N LEU A 225 -8.65 17.92 7.86
CA LEU A 225 -9.10 16.67 7.22
C LEU A 225 -10.11 15.91 8.08
N GLU A 226 -10.00 16.07 9.40
CA GLU A 226 -10.95 15.52 10.38
C GLU A 226 -11.08 16.48 11.55
N GLU A 227 -12.31 16.89 11.89
CA GLU A 227 -12.56 17.83 12.98
C GLU A 227 -12.09 17.27 14.33
N GLY A 228 -11.47 18.13 15.14
CA GLY A 228 -10.94 17.74 16.44
C GLY A 228 -9.72 16.82 16.38
N GLY A 229 -9.09 16.64 15.21
CA GLY A 229 -7.88 15.84 15.05
C GLY A 229 -6.71 16.29 15.93
N LEU A 230 -6.06 15.35 16.61
CA LEU A 230 -4.99 15.62 17.60
C LEU A 230 -3.62 15.04 17.20
N ASN A 231 -3.46 14.56 15.97
CA ASN A 231 -2.19 13.95 15.57
C ASN A 231 -1.05 14.99 15.53
N LYS A 232 0.02 14.74 16.29
CA LYS A 232 1.17 15.65 16.43
C LYS A 232 2.04 15.75 15.17
N ILE A 233 2.14 14.67 14.39
CA ILE A 233 2.93 14.63 13.15
C ILE A 233 2.28 15.52 12.10
N PHE A 234 0.98 15.41 11.92
CA PHE A 234 0.22 16.27 11.01
C PHE A 234 0.12 17.71 11.52
N ALA A 235 -0.04 17.92 12.84
CA ALA A 235 -0.10 19.25 13.43
C ALA A 235 1.18 20.07 13.19
N ARG A 236 2.36 19.44 13.13
CA ARG A 236 3.64 20.09 12.78
C ARG A 236 3.61 20.76 11.40
N ARG A 237 2.75 20.30 10.50
CA ARG A 237 2.60 20.82 9.14
C ARG A 237 1.29 21.58 8.91
N ASN A 238 0.68 22.09 9.99
CA ASN A 238 -0.58 22.85 9.94
C ASN A 238 -1.78 22.02 9.42
N MET A 239 -1.80 20.73 9.71
CA MET A 239 -2.93 19.84 9.40
C MET A 239 -3.61 19.32 10.67
N ILE A 240 -4.94 19.24 10.64
CA ILE A 240 -5.80 18.73 11.72
C ILE A 240 -6.46 17.44 11.21
N THR A 241 -6.05 16.31 11.79
CA THR A 241 -6.57 14.99 11.42
C THR A 241 -6.34 13.96 12.53
N ASN A 242 -7.02 12.82 12.45
CA ASN A 242 -6.67 11.61 13.19
C ASN A 242 -6.09 10.54 12.25
N VAL A 243 -5.46 9.53 12.85
CA VAL A 243 -4.67 8.54 12.11
C VAL A 243 -5.01 7.11 12.51
N GLY A 244 -6.16 6.90 13.17
CA GLY A 244 -6.54 5.60 13.72
C GLY A 244 -6.53 4.46 12.69
N TRP A 245 -6.86 4.77 11.44
CA TRP A 245 -6.85 3.83 10.32
C TRP A 245 -5.46 3.33 9.90
N LEU A 246 -4.37 3.97 10.34
CA LEU A 246 -3.00 3.43 10.18
C LEU A 246 -2.69 2.33 11.23
N TYR A 247 -3.44 2.27 12.32
CA TYR A 247 -3.25 1.38 13.46
C TYR A 247 -4.13 0.11 13.37
N THR A 248 -4.12 -0.56 12.22
CA THR A 248 -4.83 -1.85 12.05
C THR A 248 -4.07 -3.04 12.67
N ILE A 249 -4.80 -4.05 13.17
CA ILE A 249 -4.30 -5.30 13.78
C ILE A 249 -4.79 -6.50 12.99
#